data_AF-A0A077ZFZ3-F1
#
_entry.id   AF-A0A077ZFZ3-F1
#
_cell.length_a   1.000
_cell.length_b   1.000
_cell.length_c   1.000
_cell.angle_alpha   90.00
_cell.angle_beta   90.00
_cell.angle_gamma   90.00
#
_symmetry.space_group_name_H-M   'P 1'
#
loop_
_entity.id
_entity.type
_entity.pdbx_description
1 polymer ?
#
loop_
_entity_poly.entity_id
_entity_poly.type
_entity_poly.pdbx_seq_one_letter_code
_entity_poly.pdbx_strand_id
1 'polypeptide(L)'
;MRITIKRWGNSAGMVIPNIVMKELNLQPGQSVEAQVSNNQLILTPISRRYSLDELLAQCDMNAAELSEQDVWDIVLVGFDPASGHEQQGAGRPALVLSVQAFNQLGMTLVAPITQGGNFARYAGFSVPLHCEEGDVHGVVLVNQVRMMDLRARLAKRIGLAADEVVEEALLRLQAVVE
;
A
#
# COMPACT_ATOMS: atom_id res chain seq x y z
N MET A 1 -18.44 -8.07 32.25
CA MET A 1 -19.51 -7.14 31.77
C MET A 1 -20.80 -7.93 31.58
N ARG A 2 -21.97 -7.38 31.96
CA ARG A 2 -23.27 -8.04 31.73
C ARG A 2 -23.94 -7.43 30.50
N ILE A 3 -24.25 -8.25 29.50
CA ILE A 3 -24.99 -7.87 28.29
C ILE A 3 -26.35 -8.58 28.32
N THR A 4 -27.40 -7.87 27.92
CA THR A 4 -28.76 -8.43 27.82
C THR A 4 -29.11 -8.70 26.36
N ILE A 5 -29.53 -9.93 26.07
CA ILE A 5 -30.13 -10.28 24.78
C ILE A 5 -31.55 -9.70 24.73
N LYS A 6 -31.86 -8.94 23.67
CA LYS A 6 -33.16 -8.32 23.40
C LYS A 6 -33.78 -8.93 22.15
N ARG A 7 -35.10 -8.85 22.03
CA ARG A 7 -35.82 -9.23 20.81
C ARG A 7 -35.66 -8.13 19.75
N TRP A 8 -35.23 -8.49 18.54
CA TRP A 8 -35.17 -7.65 17.35
C TRP A 8 -36.03 -8.30 16.25
N GLY A 9 -37.26 -7.83 16.07
CA GLY A 9 -38.23 -8.47 15.17
C GLY A 9 -38.50 -9.93 15.59
N ASN A 10 -38.27 -10.86 14.67
CA ASN A 10 -38.38 -12.31 14.91
C ASN A 10 -37.11 -12.95 15.49
N SER A 11 -36.04 -12.16 15.68
CA SER A 11 -34.73 -12.65 16.13
C SER A 11 -34.36 -12.09 17.50
N ALA A 12 -33.25 -12.58 18.03
CA ALA A 12 -32.64 -12.06 19.25
C ALA A 12 -31.31 -11.39 18.90
N GLY A 13 -31.02 -10.26 19.53
CA GLY A 13 -29.79 -9.51 19.33
C GLY A 13 -29.24 -9.00 20.64
N MET A 14 -27.97 -8.64 20.66
CA MET A 14 -27.33 -8.03 21.82
C MET A 14 -26.59 -6.76 21.39
N VAL A 15 -26.59 -5.76 22.26
CA VAL A 15 -25.79 -4.56 22.04
C VAL A 15 -24.35 -4.89 22.41
N ILE A 16 -23.44 -4.81 21.44
CA ILE A 16 -22.00 -4.88 21.71
C ILE A 16 -21.59 -3.53 22.29
N PRO A 17 -21.11 -3.47 23.54
CA PRO A 17 -20.77 -2.20 24.18
C PRO A 17 -19.60 -1.52 23.47
N ASN A 18 -19.62 -0.18 23.44
CA ASN A 18 -18.63 0.60 22.68
C ASN A 18 -17.17 0.35 23.12
N ILE A 19 -16.96 -0.08 24.37
CA ILE A 19 -15.64 -0.49 24.86
C ILE A 19 -15.10 -1.71 24.11
N VAL A 20 -15.94 -2.74 23.90
CA VAL A 20 -15.58 -3.94 23.14
C VAL A 20 -15.41 -3.60 21.66
N MET A 21 -16.27 -2.72 21.12
CA MET A 21 -16.14 -2.24 19.75
C MET A 21 -14.78 -1.58 19.52
N LYS A 22 -14.35 -0.69 20.42
CA LYS A 22 -13.04 -0.02 20.31
C LYS A 22 -11.87 -0.96 20.53
N GLU A 23 -11.95 -1.84 21.53
CA GLU A 23 -10.90 -2.79 21.87
C GLU A 23 -10.61 -3.77 20.71
N LEU A 24 -11.65 -4.18 19.99
CA LEU A 24 -11.54 -5.06 18.82
C LEU A 24 -11.50 -4.31 17.47
N ASN A 25 -11.42 -2.98 17.48
CA ASN A 25 -11.51 -2.11 16.30
C ASN A 25 -12.69 -2.45 15.35
N LEU A 26 -13.85 -2.75 15.93
CA LEU A 26 -15.06 -3.10 15.21
C LEU A 26 -15.88 -1.86 14.82
N GLN A 27 -16.57 -1.94 13.69
CA GLN A 27 -17.52 -0.93 13.22
C GLN A 27 -18.94 -1.51 13.01
N PRO A 28 -20.01 -0.73 13.22
CA PRO A 28 -21.36 -1.16 12.84
C PRO A 28 -21.43 -1.56 11.36
N GLY A 29 -21.99 -2.73 11.07
CA GLY A 29 -22.07 -3.28 9.71
C GLY A 29 -20.91 -4.22 9.34
N GLN A 30 -19.85 -4.30 10.15
CA GLN A 30 -18.76 -5.26 9.96
C GLN A 30 -19.24 -6.69 10.22
N SER A 31 -18.85 -7.61 9.34
CA SER A 31 -19.14 -9.04 9.50
C SER A 31 -18.26 -9.67 10.57
N VAL A 32 -18.87 -10.53 11.38
CA VAL A 32 -18.18 -11.37 12.37
C VAL A 32 -18.58 -12.83 12.15
N GLU A 33 -17.63 -13.73 12.30
CA GLU A 33 -17.90 -15.16 12.33
C GLU A 33 -18.31 -15.55 13.75
N ALA A 34 -19.43 -16.27 13.88
CA ALA A 34 -19.93 -16.74 15.16
C ALA A 34 -19.65 -18.23 15.32
N GLN A 35 -18.91 -18.61 16.36
CA GLN A 35 -18.63 -20.00 16.71
C GLN A 35 -19.07 -20.28 18.16
N VAL A 36 -19.59 -21.47 18.40
CA VAL A 36 -19.92 -21.94 19.75
C VAL A 36 -18.89 -22.97 20.18
N SER A 37 -18.11 -22.65 21.20
CA SER A 37 -17.10 -23.56 21.77
C SER A 37 -17.13 -23.47 23.29
N ASN A 38 -17.06 -24.60 23.99
CA ASN A 38 -17.08 -24.67 25.45
C ASN A 38 -18.20 -23.85 26.11
N ASN A 39 -19.40 -23.90 25.54
CA ASN A 39 -20.58 -23.15 26.00
C ASN A 39 -20.40 -21.61 25.96
N GLN A 40 -19.49 -21.11 25.13
CA GLN A 40 -19.25 -19.69 24.87
C GLN A 40 -19.58 -19.37 23.40
N LEU A 41 -20.19 -18.20 23.17
CA LEU A 41 -20.32 -17.62 21.83
C LEU A 41 -19.08 -16.77 21.55
N ILE A 42 -18.24 -17.22 20.63
CA ILE A 42 -17.04 -16.54 20.18
C ILE A 42 -17.40 -15.82 18.88
N LEU A 43 -17.22 -14.50 18.87
CA LEU A 43 -17.39 -13.66 17.68
C LEU A 43 -16.01 -13.22 17.20
N THR A 44 -15.61 -13.69 16.02
CA THR A 44 -14.32 -13.34 15.40
C THR A 44 -14.56 -12.32 14.30
N PRO A 45 -13.93 -11.13 14.32
CA PRO A 45 -14.02 -10.19 13.22
C PRO A 45 -13.57 -10.85 11.90
N ILE A 46 -14.42 -10.80 10.87
CA ILE A 46 -14.01 -11.23 9.53
C ILE A 46 -13.34 -10.03 8.87
N SER A 47 -12.03 -9.89 9.03
CA SER A 47 -11.26 -9.00 8.17
C SER A 47 -10.96 -9.74 6.87
N ARG A 48 -11.50 -9.27 5.73
CA ARG A 48 -11.09 -9.76 4.41
C ARG A 48 -9.71 -9.18 4.11
N ARG A 49 -8.66 -9.81 4.63
CA ARG A 49 -7.29 -9.54 4.21
C ARG A 49 -6.91 -10.57 3.16
N TYR A 50 -6.30 -10.10 2.09
CA TYR A 50 -5.64 -10.95 1.12
C TYR A 50 -4.15 -10.93 1.43
N SER A 51 -3.50 -12.09 1.37
CA SER A 51 -2.04 -12.12 1.28
C SER A 51 -1.60 -11.87 -0.17
N LEU A 52 -0.36 -11.44 -0.36
CA LEU A 52 0.20 -11.32 -1.70
C LEU A 52 0.21 -12.69 -2.40
N ASP A 53 0.59 -13.75 -1.70
CA ASP A 53 0.63 -15.11 -2.26
C ASP A 53 -0.76 -15.59 -2.73
N GLU A 54 -1.81 -15.29 -1.97
CA GLU A 54 -3.20 -15.60 -2.38
C GLU A 54 -3.61 -14.84 -3.65
N LEU A 55 -3.18 -13.60 -3.81
CA LEU A 55 -3.47 -12.79 -5.01
C LEU A 55 -2.66 -13.29 -6.21
N LEU A 56 -1.37 -13.56 -6.03
CA LEU A 56 -0.50 -14.05 -7.09
C LEU A 56 -0.92 -15.44 -7.59
N ALA A 57 -1.43 -16.31 -6.70
CA ALA A 57 -1.97 -17.61 -7.09
C ALA A 57 -3.20 -17.52 -8.02
N GLN A 58 -3.81 -16.34 -8.15
CA GLN A 58 -4.93 -16.08 -9.05
C GLN A 58 -4.50 -15.44 -10.39
N CYS A 59 -3.20 -15.12 -10.54
CA CYS A 59 -2.65 -14.50 -11.75
C CYS A 59 -2.01 -15.54 -12.68
N ASP A 60 -1.99 -15.26 -13.99
CA ASP A 60 -1.19 -16.02 -14.95
C ASP A 60 0.27 -15.54 -14.93
N MET A 61 1.11 -16.26 -14.20
CA MET A 61 2.54 -15.93 -14.07
C MET A 61 3.35 -16.28 -15.32
N ASN A 62 2.82 -17.05 -16.27
CA ASN A 62 3.56 -17.41 -17.49
C ASN A 62 3.70 -16.24 -18.47
N ALA A 63 2.93 -15.17 -18.28
CA ALA A 63 3.03 -13.95 -19.08
C ALA A 63 4.26 -13.09 -18.73
N ALA A 64 4.96 -13.39 -17.63
CA ALA A 64 6.08 -12.60 -17.12
C ALA A 64 7.44 -13.15 -17.60
N GLU A 65 8.08 -12.48 -18.56
CA GLU A 65 9.50 -12.73 -18.85
C GLU A 65 10.34 -12.20 -17.66
N LEU A 66 10.98 -13.12 -16.93
CA LEU A 66 11.92 -12.82 -15.86
C LEU A 66 13.26 -12.39 -16.45
N SER A 67 13.84 -11.32 -15.91
CA SER A 67 15.29 -11.18 -15.87
C SER A 67 15.74 -10.93 -14.42
N GLU A 68 16.88 -11.49 -14.03
CA GLU A 68 17.57 -11.20 -12.77
C GLU A 68 17.91 -9.68 -12.64
N GLN A 69 17.81 -8.93 -13.74
CA GLN A 69 18.03 -7.49 -13.83
C GLN A 69 16.80 -6.66 -13.39
N ASP A 70 15.64 -7.28 -13.16
CA ASP A 70 14.40 -6.59 -12.73
C ASP A 70 14.33 -6.38 -11.21
N VAL A 71 15.47 -6.11 -10.57
CA VAL A 71 15.51 -5.60 -9.19
C VAL A 71 15.35 -4.09 -9.26
N TRP A 72 14.11 -3.63 -9.15
CA TRP A 72 13.76 -2.21 -9.17
C TRP A 72 13.79 -1.65 -7.75
N ASP A 73 14.47 -0.51 -7.57
CA ASP A 73 14.47 0.26 -6.34
C ASP A 73 14.33 1.75 -6.66
N ILE A 74 15.43 2.49 -6.84
CA ILE A 74 15.36 3.84 -7.38
C ILE A 74 15.56 3.78 -8.89
N VAL A 75 14.57 4.27 -9.64
CA VAL A 75 14.57 4.26 -11.10
C VAL A 75 14.48 5.65 -11.69
N LEU A 76 15.13 5.87 -12.82
CA LEU A 76 14.89 7.00 -13.70
C LEU A 76 13.82 6.58 -14.72
N VAL A 77 12.66 7.24 -14.71
CA VAL A 77 11.52 6.91 -15.58
C VAL A 77 10.80 8.16 -16.07
N GLY A 78 10.24 8.12 -17.27
CA GLY A 78 9.41 9.20 -17.79
C GLY A 78 8.01 9.22 -17.16
N PHE A 79 7.56 10.38 -16.70
CA PHE A 79 6.21 10.58 -16.15
C PHE A 79 5.21 11.14 -17.17
N ASP A 80 5.67 11.57 -18.34
CA ASP A 80 4.80 12.08 -19.39
C ASP A 80 4.04 10.94 -20.11
N PRO A 81 2.82 11.22 -20.62
CA PRO A 81 2.07 12.46 -20.45
C PRO A 81 1.54 12.63 -19.01
N ALA A 82 1.47 13.88 -18.57
CA ALA A 82 0.94 14.26 -17.27
C ALA A 82 0.00 15.48 -17.41
N SER A 83 -1.02 15.54 -16.56
CA SER A 83 -2.08 16.53 -16.55
C SER A 83 -2.11 17.29 -15.22
N GLY A 84 -2.32 18.61 -15.28
CA GLY A 84 -2.50 19.43 -14.09
C GLY A 84 -1.28 19.39 -13.15
N HIS A 85 -1.51 18.95 -11.90
CA HIS A 85 -0.48 18.91 -10.84
C HIS A 85 0.26 17.57 -10.76
N GLU A 86 0.04 16.67 -11.72
CA GLU A 86 0.80 15.42 -11.82
C GLU A 86 2.29 15.71 -12.06
N GLN A 87 3.15 14.86 -11.51
CA GLN A 87 4.58 14.92 -11.80
C GLN A 87 4.82 14.85 -13.33
N GLN A 88 5.61 15.79 -13.86
CA GLN A 88 5.94 15.91 -15.28
C GLN A 88 7.42 15.62 -15.57
N GLY A 89 7.71 15.20 -16.80
CA GLY A 89 9.06 15.12 -17.36
C GLY A 89 9.45 13.73 -17.87
N ALA A 90 10.24 13.72 -18.93
CA ALA A 90 10.68 12.51 -19.66
C ALA A 90 11.67 11.61 -18.90
N GLY A 91 12.23 12.08 -17.78
CA GLY A 91 13.15 11.29 -16.95
C GLY A 91 13.22 11.87 -15.55
N ARG A 92 12.50 11.26 -14.61
CA ARG A 92 12.48 11.64 -13.20
C ARG A 92 12.88 10.46 -12.33
N PRO A 93 13.66 10.69 -11.26
CA PRO A 93 13.90 9.66 -10.28
C PRO A 93 12.58 9.30 -9.59
N ALA A 94 12.36 8.03 -9.30
CA ALA A 94 11.22 7.52 -8.57
C ALA A 94 11.64 6.34 -7.70
N LEU A 95 11.06 6.25 -6.51
CA LEU A 95 11.20 5.12 -5.61
C LEU A 95 10.16 4.06 -5.99
N VAL A 96 10.58 2.82 -6.14
CA VAL A 96 9.71 1.67 -6.30
C VAL A 96 9.16 1.27 -4.94
N LEU A 97 7.83 1.15 -4.85
CA LEU A 97 7.14 0.81 -3.60
C LEU A 97 6.55 -0.61 -3.62
N SER A 98 6.23 -1.13 -4.81
CA SER A 98 5.71 -2.49 -4.91
C SER A 98 6.83 -3.53 -4.92
N VAL A 99 6.56 -4.67 -4.27
CA VAL A 99 7.50 -5.77 -4.16
C VAL A 99 7.72 -6.48 -5.49
N GLN A 100 8.90 -7.09 -5.63
CA GLN A 100 9.33 -7.73 -6.89
C GLN A 100 8.33 -8.77 -7.42
N ALA A 101 7.75 -9.60 -6.54
CA ALA A 101 6.78 -10.62 -6.95
C ALA A 101 5.52 -10.03 -7.61
N PHE A 102 5.08 -8.83 -7.18
CA PHE A 102 4.02 -8.10 -7.86
C PHE A 102 4.52 -7.49 -9.18
N ASN A 103 5.72 -6.90 -9.17
CA ASN A 103 6.31 -6.23 -10.34
C ASN A 103 6.48 -7.16 -11.54
N GLN A 104 6.64 -8.46 -11.30
CA GLN A 104 6.70 -9.50 -12.34
C GLN A 104 5.45 -9.52 -13.23
N LEU A 105 4.29 -9.08 -12.74
CA LEU A 105 3.07 -8.96 -13.55
C LEU A 105 3.11 -7.85 -14.61
N GLY A 106 4.24 -7.12 -14.73
CA GLY A 106 4.48 -6.10 -15.76
C GLY A 106 4.19 -4.68 -15.33
N MET A 107 3.62 -4.49 -14.13
CA MET A 107 3.31 -3.16 -13.57
C MET A 107 4.07 -2.95 -12.27
N THR A 108 4.54 -1.73 -12.05
CA THR A 108 5.28 -1.34 -10.85
C THR A 108 4.69 -0.07 -10.26
N LEU A 109 4.45 -0.07 -8.95
CA LEU A 109 4.05 1.10 -8.20
C LEU A 109 5.29 1.92 -7.84
N VAL A 110 5.32 3.17 -8.28
CA VAL A 110 6.42 4.09 -8.00
C VAL A 110 5.93 5.40 -7.38
N ALA A 111 6.75 6.01 -6.53
CA ALA A 111 6.56 7.38 -6.03
C ALA A 111 7.68 8.29 -6.58
N PRO A 112 7.37 9.43 -7.22
CA PRO A 112 8.39 10.31 -7.77
C PRO A 112 9.25 10.95 -6.68
N ILE A 113 10.53 11.15 -7.01
CA ILE A 113 11.50 11.88 -6.20
C ILE A 113 11.70 13.26 -6.83
N THR A 114 11.72 14.30 -6.00
CA THR A 114 12.00 15.68 -6.45
C THR A 114 12.93 16.40 -5.49
N GLN A 115 13.77 17.29 -6.02
CA GLN A 115 14.60 18.21 -5.25
C GLN A 115 13.94 19.59 -5.04
N GLY A 116 12.89 19.90 -5.83
CA GLY A 116 12.20 21.19 -5.79
C GLY A 116 10.73 21.05 -5.43
N GLY A 117 10.18 22.08 -4.77
CA GLY A 117 8.75 22.18 -4.52
C GLY A 117 8.39 22.88 -3.20
N ASN A 118 7.12 23.25 -3.08
CA ASN A 118 6.54 23.72 -1.81
C ASN A 118 6.20 22.51 -0.92
N PHE A 119 7.24 21.82 -0.42
CA PHE A 119 7.09 20.61 0.39
C PHE A 119 6.26 20.83 1.64
N ALA A 120 6.22 22.06 2.17
CA ALA A 120 5.39 22.42 3.31
C ALA A 120 3.91 22.07 3.08
N ARG A 121 3.40 22.16 1.83
CA ARG A 121 2.02 21.78 1.51
C ARG A 121 1.77 20.27 1.62
N TYR A 122 2.77 19.45 1.35
CA TYR A 122 2.66 17.99 1.28
C TYR A 122 3.56 17.27 2.29
N ALA A 123 3.96 17.95 3.36
CA ALA A 123 4.96 17.46 4.29
C ALA A 123 4.57 16.11 4.90
N GLY A 124 3.28 15.91 5.21
CA GLY A 124 2.77 14.63 5.70
C GLY A 124 2.87 13.46 4.70
N PHE A 125 3.14 13.73 3.43
CA PHE A 125 3.30 12.75 2.36
C PHE A 125 4.68 12.79 1.70
N SER A 126 5.63 13.58 2.22
CA SER A 126 6.97 13.75 1.65
C SER A 126 8.03 13.09 2.53
N VAL A 127 8.70 12.05 2.03
CA VAL A 127 9.74 11.32 2.78
C VAL A 127 11.12 11.81 2.34
N PRO A 128 11.97 12.35 3.24
CA PRO A 128 13.36 12.66 2.89
C PRO A 128 14.08 11.41 2.36
N LEU A 129 14.73 11.54 1.21
CA LEU A 129 15.43 10.41 0.60
C LEU A 129 16.80 10.20 1.24
N HIS A 130 17.07 8.97 1.63
CA HIS A 130 18.38 8.44 1.97
C HIS A 130 18.68 7.25 1.05
N CYS A 131 19.89 7.19 0.50
CA CYS A 131 20.32 6.17 -0.45
C CYS A 131 21.52 5.40 0.09
N GLU A 132 21.47 4.08 -0.03
CA GLU A 132 22.59 3.16 0.20
C GLU A 132 23.47 3.04 -1.05
N GLU A 133 22.86 3.13 -2.24
CA GLU A 133 23.57 3.13 -3.52
C GLU A 133 23.02 4.25 -4.43
N GLY A 134 23.90 4.82 -5.24
CA GLY A 134 23.55 5.86 -6.21
C GLY A 134 23.63 7.28 -5.64
N ASP A 135 23.53 8.26 -6.53
CA ASP A 135 23.63 9.68 -6.23
C ASP A 135 22.28 10.37 -6.50
N VAL A 136 21.31 10.08 -5.64
CA VAL A 136 19.94 10.61 -5.75
C VAL A 136 19.61 11.37 -4.48
N HIS A 137 19.20 12.62 -4.65
CA HIS A 137 18.80 13.49 -3.54
C HIS A 137 17.41 14.04 -3.76
N GLY A 138 16.70 14.34 -2.68
CA GLY A 138 15.40 14.99 -2.70
C GLY A 138 14.46 14.42 -1.66
N VAL A 139 13.16 14.48 -1.98
CA VAL A 139 12.10 13.86 -1.19
C VAL A 139 11.22 13.00 -2.09
N VAL A 140 10.74 11.89 -1.56
CA VAL A 140 9.77 10.98 -2.18
C VAL A 140 8.36 11.55 -1.97
N LEU A 141 7.59 11.74 -3.04
CA LEU A 141 6.22 12.25 -3.00
C LEU A 141 5.20 11.11 -3.02
N VAL A 142 4.79 10.65 -1.83
CA VAL A 142 3.85 9.53 -1.68
C VAL A 142 2.45 9.86 -2.23
N ASN A 143 2.06 11.13 -2.22
CA ASN A 143 0.79 11.60 -2.78
C ASN A 143 0.78 11.70 -4.31
N GLN A 144 1.85 11.28 -4.98
CA GLN A 144 2.00 11.31 -6.45
C GLN A 144 2.35 9.92 -7.02
N VAL A 145 1.99 8.85 -6.30
CA VAL A 145 2.24 7.47 -6.75
C VAL A 145 1.59 7.16 -8.10
N ARG A 146 2.24 6.30 -8.89
CA ARG A 146 1.74 5.81 -10.18
C ARG A 146 2.05 4.34 -10.36
N MET A 147 1.08 3.61 -10.92
CA MET A 147 1.34 2.32 -11.55
C MET A 147 1.92 2.55 -12.94
N MET A 148 3.07 1.97 -13.23
CA MET A 148 3.79 2.14 -14.49
C MET A 148 4.34 0.82 -15.00
N ASP A 149 4.32 0.62 -16.32
CA ASP A 149 5.17 -0.35 -16.99
C ASP A 149 6.57 0.27 -17.15
N LEU A 150 7.50 -0.13 -16.29
CA LEU A 150 8.86 0.40 -16.28
C LEU A 150 9.66 -0.04 -17.52
N ARG A 151 9.38 -1.22 -18.07
CA ARG A 151 10.09 -1.74 -19.24
C ARG A 151 9.65 -0.99 -20.49
N ALA A 152 8.34 -0.82 -20.72
CA ALA A 152 7.81 -0.04 -21.82
C ALA A 152 8.22 1.44 -21.75
N ARG A 153 8.46 1.96 -20.53
CA ARG A 153 8.99 3.32 -20.30
C ARG A 153 10.51 3.41 -20.34
N LEU A 154 11.22 2.32 -20.65
CA LEU A 154 12.68 2.26 -20.73
C LEU A 154 13.36 2.78 -19.45
N ALA A 155 12.77 2.46 -18.29
CA ALA A 155 13.28 2.90 -17.00
C ALA A 155 14.69 2.32 -16.75
N LYS A 156 15.49 3.05 -15.97
CA LYS A 156 16.84 2.63 -15.58
C LYS A 156 16.97 2.63 -14.07
N ARG A 157 17.45 1.55 -13.48
CA ARG A 157 17.86 1.56 -12.06
C ARG A 157 19.03 2.53 -11.91
N ILE A 158 18.94 3.44 -10.94
CA ILE A 158 19.96 4.46 -10.66
C ILE A 158 20.44 4.46 -9.20
N GLY A 159 19.78 3.71 -8.32
CA GLY A 159 20.18 3.65 -6.91
C GLY A 159 19.37 2.64 -6.09
N LEU A 160 19.70 2.61 -4.80
CA LEU A 160 19.08 1.80 -3.76
C LEU A 160 18.71 2.74 -2.61
N ALA A 161 17.44 2.78 -2.22
CA ALA A 161 17.01 3.53 -1.05
C ALA A 161 17.36 2.78 0.24
N ALA A 162 17.50 3.52 1.34
CA ALA A 162 17.54 2.90 2.66
C ALA A 162 16.17 2.31 3.03
N ASP A 163 16.16 1.19 3.75
CA ASP A 163 14.93 0.45 4.11
C ASP A 163 13.92 1.34 4.84
N GLU A 164 14.39 2.21 5.74
CA GLU A 164 13.59 3.18 6.48
C GLU A 164 12.82 4.16 5.59
N VAL A 165 13.36 4.51 4.41
CA VAL A 165 12.68 5.39 3.45
C VAL A 165 11.51 4.64 2.82
N VAL A 166 11.73 3.37 2.46
CA VAL A 166 10.71 2.51 1.87
C VAL A 166 9.59 2.24 2.88
N GLU A 167 9.95 1.88 4.11
CA GLU A 167 9.00 1.64 5.21
C GLU A 167 8.13 2.88 5.47
N GLU A 168 8.74 4.05 5.66
CA GLU A 168 8.01 5.29 5.91
C GLU A 168 7.11 5.69 4.73
N ALA A 169 7.56 5.47 3.49
CA ALA A 169 6.75 5.71 2.31
C ALA A 169 5.53 4.78 2.23
N LEU A 170 5.70 3.49 2.55
CA LEU A 170 4.63 2.50 2.58
C LEU A 170 3.61 2.80 3.68
N LEU A 171 4.05 3.17 4.89
CA LEU A 171 3.15 3.56 5.99
C LEU A 171 2.29 4.76 5.63
N ARG A 172 2.87 5.78 4.97
CA ARG A 172 2.11 6.95 4.50
C ARG A 172 1.17 6.62 3.36
N LEU A 173 1.56 5.73 2.46
CA LEU A 173 0.69 5.26 1.38
C LEU A 173 -0.51 4.49 1.94
N GLN A 174 -0.27 3.61 2.92
CA GLN A 174 -1.30 2.85 3.61
C GLN A 174 -2.35 3.78 4.23
N ALA A 175 -1.92 4.84 4.91
CA ALA A 175 -2.82 5.84 5.50
C ALA A 175 -3.71 6.59 4.48
N VAL A 176 -3.41 6.55 3.18
CA VAL A 176 -4.24 7.15 2.12
C VAL A 176 -5.32 6.17 1.62
N VAL A 177 -5.13 4.86 1.78
CA VAL A 177 -5.99 3.82 1.21
C VAL A 177 -6.77 2.98 2.24
N GLU A 178 -6.46 3.11 3.52
CA GLU A 178 -7.22 2.51 4.64
C GLU A 178 -8.48 3.29 5.04
#